data_AF-A0A6C0DYH2-F1
#
_entry.id   AF-A0A6C0DYH2-F1
#
_cell.length_a   1.000
_cell.length_b   1.000
_cell.length_c   1.000
_cell.angle_alpha   90.00
_cell.angle_beta   90.00
_cell.angle_gamma   90.00
#
_symmetry.space_group_name_H-M   'P 1'
#
loop_
_entity.id
_entity.type
_entity.pdbx_description
1 polymer ?
#
loop_
_entity_poly.entity_id
_entity_poly.type
_entity_poly.pdbx_seq_one_letter_code
_entity_poly.pdbx_strand_id
1 'polypeptide(L)'
;MAGGLMQLVAYGAQDVYLTGNPQITFWKVTYRRHTNFAMESIEQTFNGQADFGRRVTCTISRNGDLAYRTYLQLTLPEIGQQLSRTATQTTDTLYARWLDFPGEQLISQVEVEIGGQRIDRQYGDWMHIWNQLTLSKEQERGYYKMIGNTTQLTYVCDPTFAAVDGPCSADGVRQVCAPRKALPETTLYIPLQFWYCRNPGLALPLIALQYHEVKINLDIRNIEECLWAVNSLDGRGTKINEAYKQSLAAASLFVDYIFLDTDERRRMAQNPHEYLIEQLQFTGDESVGSSSNKIKLNLNHPCKELIWVVQPDANVDYCASLVSGTALNTLLGAQPFNYTDALDALPNAVHAFGSRQNVNGANGFITGSNAFEDMWANSIAANQVVMASGPLGAVTAGLGGFQAGTATGSASYSPDGTLNNEDSGVSDAGTFVLAETALDMHCWGENPVVVAKLQLNGQDRFSEREGTYFDLVQPFQHHTRAPDTGINVYSFALRPEEHQPSGTCNFSRIDNATLQLVLSNATVQGVATAKVRVYAVNYNVLRIMSGMGGLAYSN
;
A
#
# COMPACT_ATOMS: atom_id res chain seq x y z
N MET A 1 -33.69 -47.49 18.27
CA MET A 1 -33.30 -46.93 16.95
C MET A 1 -32.27 -45.83 17.21
N ALA A 2 -31.17 -45.77 16.47
CA ALA A 2 -30.17 -44.73 16.68
C ALA A 2 -30.76 -43.35 16.33
N GLY A 3 -30.41 -42.30 17.08
CA GLY A 3 -30.99 -40.96 16.92
C GLY A 3 -30.85 -40.40 15.49
N GLY A 4 -29.75 -40.67 14.81
CA GLY A 4 -29.55 -40.24 13.41
C GLY A 4 -30.49 -40.91 12.40
N LEU A 5 -30.87 -42.17 12.62
CA LEU A 5 -31.87 -42.85 11.76
C LEU A 5 -33.26 -42.27 11.97
N MET A 6 -33.61 -41.88 13.20
CA MET A 6 -34.88 -41.22 13.49
C MET A 6 -34.98 -39.85 12.80
N GLN A 7 -33.89 -39.09 12.73
CA GLN A 7 -33.85 -37.81 11.98
C GLN A 7 -34.07 -38.02 10.47
N LEU A 8 -33.51 -39.07 9.88
CA LEU A 8 -33.69 -39.36 8.45
C LEU A 8 -35.13 -39.77 8.12
N VAL A 9 -35.79 -40.50 9.04
CA VAL A 9 -37.20 -40.89 8.90
C VAL A 9 -38.16 -39.72 9.11
N ALA A 10 -37.74 -38.67 9.83
CA ALA A 10 -38.51 -37.45 10.05
C ALA A 10 -38.52 -36.54 8.80
N TYR A 11 -38.94 -37.08 7.65
CA TYR A 11 -39.08 -36.36 6.38
C TYR A 11 -40.50 -35.83 6.20
N GLY A 12 -40.63 -34.56 5.80
CA GLY A 12 -41.90 -33.88 5.59
C GLY A 12 -42.03 -33.20 4.21
N ALA A 13 -43.17 -32.57 3.97
CA ALA A 13 -43.44 -31.89 2.68
C ALA A 13 -42.50 -30.70 2.40
N GLN A 14 -41.93 -30.09 3.44
CA GLN A 14 -40.98 -28.97 3.30
C GLN A 14 -39.61 -29.43 2.76
N ASP A 15 -39.22 -30.67 3.06
CA ASP A 15 -37.92 -31.22 2.67
C ASP A 15 -37.80 -31.51 1.18
N VAL A 16 -38.91 -31.48 0.44
CA VAL A 16 -38.94 -31.63 -1.03
C VAL A 16 -38.07 -30.56 -1.72
N TYR A 17 -38.03 -29.32 -1.19
CA TYR A 17 -37.21 -28.24 -1.77
C TYR A 17 -35.71 -28.38 -1.48
N LEU A 18 -35.32 -29.14 -0.45
CA LEU A 18 -33.93 -29.26 -0.01
C LEU A 18 -33.31 -30.59 -0.44
N THR A 19 -34.07 -31.68 -0.27
CA THR A 19 -33.58 -33.05 -0.44
C THR A 19 -34.48 -33.90 -1.35
N GLY A 20 -35.54 -33.33 -1.92
CA GLY A 20 -36.34 -33.98 -2.96
C GLY A 20 -35.57 -34.07 -4.27
N ASN A 21 -35.33 -35.28 -4.77
CA ASN A 21 -34.51 -35.56 -5.97
C ASN A 21 -33.14 -34.86 -5.93
N PRO A 22 -32.24 -35.26 -5.00
CA PRO A 22 -30.98 -34.56 -4.76
C PRO A 22 -30.10 -34.55 -6.03
N GLN A 23 -29.63 -33.36 -6.41
CA GLN A 23 -28.78 -33.16 -7.59
C GLN A 23 -27.29 -33.23 -7.29
N ILE A 24 -26.91 -33.05 -6.02
CA ILE A 24 -25.54 -33.11 -5.52
C ILE A 24 -25.46 -34.02 -4.31
N THR A 25 -24.27 -34.55 -4.01
CA THR A 25 -24.00 -35.28 -2.77
C THR A 25 -22.71 -34.77 -2.15
N PHE A 26 -22.72 -34.58 -0.84
CA PHE A 26 -21.52 -34.17 -0.09
C PHE A 26 -20.57 -35.35 0.16
N TRP A 27 -21.01 -36.58 -0.05
CA TRP A 27 -20.25 -37.79 0.27
C TRP A 27 -19.44 -38.34 -0.90
N LYS A 28 -19.58 -37.75 -2.09
CA LYS A 28 -18.79 -38.09 -3.28
C LYS A 28 -18.50 -36.83 -4.09
N VAL A 29 -17.26 -36.36 -4.00
CA VAL A 29 -16.78 -35.24 -4.81
C VAL A 29 -16.62 -35.72 -6.26
N THR A 30 -17.30 -35.05 -7.20
CA THR A 30 -17.08 -35.22 -8.64
C THR A 30 -16.10 -34.14 -9.10
N TYR A 31 -14.89 -34.54 -9.51
CA TYR A 31 -13.93 -33.61 -10.08
C TYR A 31 -14.23 -33.39 -11.56
N ARG A 32 -14.19 -32.13 -12.01
CA ARG A 32 -14.29 -31.78 -13.43
C ARG A 32 -12.90 -31.89 -14.06
N ARG A 33 -12.77 -32.67 -15.13
CA ARG A 33 -11.51 -32.76 -15.88
C ARG A 33 -11.25 -31.42 -16.59
N HIS A 34 -10.02 -30.94 -16.57
CA HIS A 34 -9.58 -29.72 -17.26
C HIS A 34 -8.51 -30.04 -18.30
N THR A 35 -8.21 -29.09 -19.18
CA THR A 35 -7.11 -29.20 -20.16
C THR A 35 -5.76 -29.17 -19.46
N ASN A 36 -4.76 -29.83 -20.05
CA ASN A 36 -3.41 -29.81 -19.51
C ASN A 36 -2.75 -28.45 -19.82
N PHE A 37 -2.10 -27.86 -18.82
CA PHE A 37 -1.34 -26.62 -18.94
C PHE A 37 -0.18 -26.60 -17.95
N ALA A 38 0.85 -25.80 -18.23
CA ALA A 38 1.94 -25.50 -17.30
C ALA A 38 2.08 -23.98 -17.14
N MET A 39 2.62 -23.55 -16.00
CA MET A 39 2.91 -22.14 -15.73
C MET A 39 4.38 -21.95 -15.40
N GLU A 40 4.97 -20.87 -15.92
CA GLU A 40 6.34 -20.47 -15.63
C GLU A 40 6.44 -18.95 -15.57
N SER A 41 7.12 -18.43 -14.55
CA SER A 41 7.37 -16.99 -14.42
C SER A 41 8.67 -16.65 -15.15
N ILE A 42 8.61 -15.76 -16.13
CA ILE A 42 9.77 -15.38 -16.94
C ILE A 42 9.99 -13.87 -16.86
N GLU A 43 11.22 -13.49 -16.52
CA GLU A 43 11.66 -12.10 -16.46
C GLU A 43 11.64 -11.44 -17.85
N GLN A 44 11.14 -10.21 -17.89
CA GLN A 44 11.13 -9.31 -19.03
C GLN A 44 11.93 -8.06 -18.67
N THR A 45 12.82 -7.66 -19.58
CA THR A 45 13.68 -6.49 -19.40
C THR A 45 13.00 -5.23 -19.91
N PHE A 46 13.26 -4.09 -19.26
CA PHE A 46 12.83 -2.78 -19.75
C PHE A 46 13.69 -2.32 -20.93
N ASN A 47 13.05 -1.59 -21.85
CA ASN A 47 13.74 -0.84 -22.88
C ASN A 47 14.21 0.49 -22.28
N GLY A 48 15.51 0.58 -22.00
CA GLY A 48 16.13 1.74 -21.34
C GLY A 48 16.43 1.50 -19.86
N GLN A 49 17.07 2.47 -19.21
CA GLN A 49 17.34 2.41 -17.78
C GLN A 49 16.14 2.91 -16.99
N ALA A 50 15.53 2.00 -16.22
CA ALA A 50 14.53 2.34 -15.23
C ALA A 50 15.19 3.07 -14.06
N ASP A 51 14.72 4.28 -13.80
CA ASP A 51 15.21 5.12 -12.72
C ASP A 51 14.07 6.04 -12.27
N PHE A 52 14.23 6.66 -11.11
CA PHE A 52 13.26 7.60 -10.57
C PHE A 52 12.97 8.74 -11.56
N GLY A 53 11.69 9.12 -11.68
CA GLY A 53 11.25 10.21 -12.56
C GLY A 53 11.29 9.90 -14.06
N ARG A 54 11.54 8.64 -14.45
CA ARG A 54 11.61 8.23 -15.85
C ARG A 54 10.44 7.33 -16.23
N ARG A 55 10.06 7.44 -17.52
CA ARG A 55 9.16 6.51 -18.20
C ARG A 55 9.97 5.40 -18.85
N VAL A 56 9.60 4.15 -18.60
CA VAL A 56 10.18 2.97 -19.24
C VAL A 56 9.12 2.09 -19.86
N THR A 57 9.49 1.39 -20.92
CA THR A 57 8.58 0.49 -21.64
C THR A 57 9.14 -0.92 -21.61
N CYS A 58 8.32 -1.89 -21.24
CA CYS A 58 8.62 -3.31 -21.35
C CYS A 58 7.77 -3.94 -22.47
N THR A 59 8.41 -4.59 -23.43
CA THR A 59 7.73 -5.39 -24.45
C THR A 59 7.59 -6.82 -23.93
N ILE A 60 6.36 -7.31 -23.79
CA ILE A 60 6.12 -8.69 -23.35
C ILE A 60 6.54 -9.64 -24.47
N SER A 61 7.57 -10.45 -24.22
CA SER A 61 8.02 -11.47 -25.17
C SER A 61 6.98 -12.58 -25.33
N ARG A 62 6.98 -13.27 -26.47
CA ARG A 62 6.06 -14.37 -26.76
C ARG A 62 6.65 -15.72 -26.36
N ASN A 63 7.06 -15.85 -25.10
CA ASN A 63 7.66 -17.07 -24.57
C ASN A 63 6.63 -18.16 -24.27
N GLY A 64 5.39 -17.78 -23.92
CA GLY A 64 4.26 -18.70 -23.73
C GLY A 64 3.01 -18.33 -24.53
N ASP A 65 1.93 -19.08 -24.36
CA ASP A 65 0.71 -18.93 -25.15
C ASP A 65 -0.25 -17.86 -24.58
N LEU A 66 -0.38 -17.82 -23.25
CA LEU A 66 -1.14 -16.78 -22.52
C LEU A 66 -0.24 -16.07 -21.50
N ALA A 67 -0.51 -14.79 -21.25
CA ALA A 67 0.07 -14.05 -20.13
C ALA A 67 -0.96 -13.93 -18.98
N TYR A 68 -0.50 -14.22 -17.76
CA TYR A 68 -1.29 -14.12 -16.53
C TYR A 68 -0.69 -13.06 -15.60
N ARG A 69 -0.58 -13.33 -14.30
CA ARG A 69 -0.10 -12.40 -13.29
C ARG A 69 1.23 -11.78 -13.71
N THR A 70 1.30 -10.48 -13.53
CA THR A 70 2.48 -9.69 -13.83
C THR A 70 2.94 -8.98 -12.56
N TYR A 71 4.21 -9.14 -12.22
CA TYR A 71 4.85 -8.53 -11.06
C TYR A 71 5.94 -7.57 -11.52
N LEU A 72 5.94 -6.37 -10.95
CA LEU A 72 7.02 -5.41 -11.11
C LEU A 72 8.05 -5.68 -10.01
N GLN A 73 9.26 -6.12 -10.40
CA GLN A 73 10.39 -6.26 -9.49
C GLN A 73 11.22 -4.97 -9.52
N LEU A 74 11.39 -4.33 -8.37
CA LEU A 74 12.23 -3.14 -8.22
C LEU A 74 13.21 -3.35 -7.06
N THR A 75 14.47 -2.97 -7.23
CA THR A 75 15.46 -3.01 -6.16
C THR A 75 15.81 -1.59 -5.75
N LEU A 76 15.43 -1.23 -4.53
CA LEU A 76 15.72 0.07 -3.92
C LEU A 76 17.20 0.15 -3.53
N PRO A 77 17.87 1.29 -3.73
CA PRO A 77 19.26 1.46 -3.36
C PRO A 77 19.44 1.52 -1.84
N GLU A 78 20.63 1.16 -1.36
CA GLU A 78 21.02 1.40 0.03
C GLU A 78 21.15 2.91 0.29
N ILE A 79 20.48 3.41 1.33
CA ILE A 79 20.64 4.80 1.80
C ILE A 79 21.52 4.79 3.04
N GLY A 80 22.82 4.91 2.81
CA GLY A 80 23.87 4.83 3.82
C GLY A 80 24.33 6.18 4.38
N GLN A 81 24.85 6.17 5.60
CA GLN A 81 25.34 7.36 6.33
C GLN A 81 26.39 8.19 5.57
N GLN A 82 27.15 7.54 4.69
CA GLN A 82 28.18 8.18 3.87
C GLN A 82 27.62 9.29 2.96
N LEU A 83 26.32 9.24 2.63
CA LEU A 83 25.64 10.25 1.82
C LEU A 83 25.50 11.61 2.54
N SER A 84 25.70 11.67 3.86
CA SER A 84 25.77 12.94 4.58
C SER A 84 27.12 13.66 4.41
N ARG A 85 28.16 12.99 3.92
CA ARG A 85 29.52 13.56 3.84
C ARG A 85 29.59 14.62 2.75
N THR A 86 29.82 15.87 3.16
CA THR A 86 30.17 16.97 2.26
C THR A 86 31.62 17.40 2.54
N ALA A 87 32.29 18.10 1.62
CA ALA A 87 33.67 18.59 1.82
C ALA A 87 33.87 19.38 3.15
N THR A 88 32.80 19.95 3.71
CA THR A 88 32.76 20.71 4.96
C THR A 88 32.19 19.97 6.18
N GLN A 89 31.55 18.80 6.00
CA GLN A 89 30.90 18.04 7.08
C GLN A 89 31.44 16.61 7.10
N THR A 90 32.28 16.31 8.10
CA THR A 90 32.95 15.02 8.28
C THR A 90 32.21 14.05 9.21
N THR A 91 31.12 14.49 9.83
CA THR A 91 30.32 13.67 10.74
C THR A 91 29.17 13.03 9.96
N ASP A 92 29.04 11.71 10.13
CA ASP A 92 28.01 10.88 9.49
C ASP A 92 26.68 11.04 10.24
N THR A 93 25.86 12.03 9.85
CA THR A 93 24.54 12.29 10.44
C THR A 93 23.47 12.33 9.35
N LEU A 94 22.99 11.15 8.94
CA LEU A 94 21.88 10.97 8.02
C LEU A 94 20.72 10.28 8.74
N TYR A 95 19.55 10.86 8.61
CA TYR A 95 18.28 10.28 9.01
C TYR A 95 17.44 10.11 7.76
N ALA A 96 17.05 8.88 7.44
CA ALA A 96 16.29 8.60 6.25
C ALA A 96 15.24 7.52 6.45
N ARG A 97 14.12 7.63 5.73
CA ARG A 97 13.12 6.58 5.55
C ARG A 97 12.50 6.67 4.17
N TRP A 98 12.02 5.56 3.65
CA TRP A 98 11.06 5.58 2.56
C TRP A 98 9.69 6.00 3.08
N LEU A 99 8.93 6.75 2.29
CA LEU A 99 7.54 7.04 2.60
C LEU A 99 6.72 5.75 2.57
N ASP A 100 5.56 5.81 3.22
CA ASP A 100 4.74 4.62 3.48
C ASP A 100 4.31 3.96 2.17
N PHE A 101 4.22 2.63 2.18
CA PHE A 101 3.92 1.82 1.00
C PHE A 101 4.80 2.17 -0.23
N PRO A 102 6.13 2.07 -0.12
CA PRO A 102 7.04 2.57 -1.15
C PRO A 102 6.81 1.91 -2.52
N GLY A 103 6.48 0.61 -2.56
CA GLY A 103 6.19 -0.08 -3.81
C GLY A 103 5.02 0.51 -4.61
N GLU A 104 3.96 0.93 -3.93
CA GLU A 104 2.80 1.56 -4.58
C GLU A 104 3.07 3.04 -4.88
N GLN A 105 3.74 3.75 -3.96
CA GLN A 105 4.08 5.17 -4.12
C GLN A 105 5.03 5.41 -5.31
N LEU A 106 5.96 4.49 -5.58
CA LEU A 106 6.91 4.61 -6.70
C LEU A 106 6.21 4.65 -8.06
N ILE A 107 5.03 4.03 -8.16
CA ILE A 107 4.27 3.94 -9.40
C ILE A 107 3.45 5.23 -9.56
N SER A 108 3.82 6.05 -10.53
CA SER A 108 2.96 7.16 -10.95
C SER A 108 1.77 6.61 -11.73
N GLN A 109 2.07 5.89 -12.83
CA GLN A 109 1.07 5.20 -13.63
C GLN A 109 1.69 4.00 -14.36
N VAL A 110 0.85 3.01 -14.66
CA VAL A 110 1.18 1.86 -15.51
C VAL A 110 0.11 1.71 -16.58
N GLU A 111 0.54 1.56 -17.83
CA GLU A 111 -0.35 1.40 -18.97
C GLU A 111 -0.09 0.08 -19.69
N VAL A 112 -1.17 -0.60 -20.08
CA VAL A 112 -1.10 -1.74 -21.00
C VAL A 112 -1.52 -1.28 -22.38
N GLU A 113 -0.64 -1.45 -23.35
CA GLU A 113 -0.88 -1.17 -24.77
C GLU A 113 -0.84 -2.46 -25.59
N ILE A 114 -1.78 -2.61 -26.51
CA ILE A 114 -1.83 -3.71 -27.48
C ILE A 114 -1.87 -3.10 -28.87
N GLY A 115 -0.87 -3.39 -29.70
CA GLY A 115 -0.81 -2.87 -31.08
C GLY A 115 -0.76 -1.35 -31.16
N GLY A 116 -0.22 -0.67 -30.13
CA GLY A 116 -0.17 0.80 -30.04
C GLY A 116 -1.44 1.47 -29.52
N GLN A 117 -2.50 0.71 -29.22
CA GLN A 117 -3.68 1.22 -28.53
C GLN A 117 -3.56 0.98 -27.03
N ARG A 118 -3.76 2.01 -26.21
CA ARG A 118 -3.91 1.87 -24.75
C ARG A 118 -5.21 1.17 -24.41
N ILE A 119 -5.10 0.05 -23.69
CA ILE A 119 -6.24 -0.75 -23.26
C ILE A 119 -6.67 -0.38 -21.85
N ASP A 120 -5.72 -0.31 -20.91
CA ASP A 120 -6.01 0.07 -19.52
C ASP A 120 -4.85 0.88 -18.94
N ARG A 121 -5.15 1.68 -17.92
CA ARG A 121 -4.18 2.50 -17.18
C ARG A 121 -4.52 2.44 -15.69
N GLN A 122 -3.51 2.15 -14.89
CA GLN A 122 -3.62 2.11 -13.43
C GLN A 122 -2.62 3.08 -12.80
N TYR A 123 -2.90 3.47 -11.56
CA TYR A 123 -2.12 4.44 -10.78
C TYR A 123 -1.69 3.81 -9.47
N GLY A 124 -0.56 4.24 -8.88
CA GLY A 124 -0.12 3.75 -7.56
C GLY A 124 -1.18 3.94 -6.48
N ASP A 125 -1.78 5.15 -6.43
CA ASP A 125 -2.89 5.46 -5.51
C ASP A 125 -4.10 4.55 -5.70
N TRP A 126 -4.43 4.23 -6.95
CA TRP A 126 -5.53 3.30 -7.24
C TRP A 126 -5.21 1.89 -6.75
N MET A 127 -3.98 1.41 -6.94
CA MET A 127 -3.57 0.10 -6.44
C MET A 127 -3.70 0.04 -4.92
N HIS A 128 -3.25 1.09 -4.22
CA HIS A 128 -3.41 1.21 -2.77
C HIS A 128 -4.88 1.11 -2.34
N ILE A 129 -5.73 1.97 -2.91
CA ILE A 129 -7.17 2.02 -2.61
C ILE A 129 -7.85 0.68 -2.93
N TRP A 130 -7.51 0.06 -4.05
CA TRP A 130 -8.10 -1.21 -4.46
C TRP A 130 -7.66 -2.36 -3.54
N ASN A 131 -6.40 -2.37 -3.10
CA ASN A 131 -5.91 -3.36 -2.15
C ASN A 131 -6.57 -3.21 -0.78
N GLN A 132 -6.77 -1.98 -0.30
CA GLN A 132 -7.49 -1.71 0.94
C GLN A 132 -8.90 -2.31 0.96
N LEU A 133 -9.59 -2.32 -0.19
CA LEU A 133 -10.94 -2.87 -0.34
C LEU A 133 -10.96 -4.39 -0.53
N THR A 134 -10.02 -4.93 -1.31
CA THR A 134 -10.10 -6.31 -1.82
C THR A 134 -9.17 -7.29 -1.10
N LEU A 135 -8.13 -6.81 -0.40
CA LEU A 135 -7.16 -7.67 0.26
C LEU A 135 -7.65 -8.12 1.64
N SER A 136 -7.74 -9.44 1.84
CA SER A 136 -8.03 -10.00 3.16
C SER A 136 -6.92 -9.72 4.17
N LYS A 137 -7.27 -9.50 5.45
CA LYS A 137 -6.31 -9.27 6.55
C LYS A 137 -5.27 -10.39 6.69
N GLU A 138 -5.62 -11.62 6.32
CA GLU A 138 -4.71 -12.78 6.38
C GLU A 138 -3.52 -12.67 5.41
N GLN A 139 -3.73 -12.08 4.23
CA GLN A 139 -2.71 -11.94 3.19
C GLN A 139 -1.95 -10.61 3.27
N GLU A 140 -2.50 -9.62 3.98
CA GLU A 140 -1.97 -8.26 4.11
C GLU A 140 -0.52 -8.22 4.57
N ARG A 141 -0.16 -8.95 5.64
CA ARG A 141 1.23 -8.97 6.13
C ARG A 141 2.23 -9.46 5.09
N GLY A 142 1.82 -10.43 4.26
CA GLY A 142 2.64 -10.90 3.14
C GLY A 142 2.76 -9.83 2.07
N TYR A 143 1.65 -9.18 1.75
CA TYR A 143 1.59 -8.08 0.79
C TYR A 143 2.47 -6.90 1.19
N TYR A 144 2.39 -6.43 2.44
CA TYR A 144 3.20 -5.31 2.95
C TYR A 144 4.70 -5.58 2.84
N LYS A 145 5.13 -6.82 3.05
CA LYS A 145 6.53 -7.21 2.80
C LYS A 145 6.90 -7.16 1.32
N MET A 146 6.00 -7.57 0.42
CA MET A 146 6.25 -7.51 -1.02
C MET A 146 6.40 -6.08 -1.53
N ILE A 147 5.59 -5.14 -1.04
CA ILE A 147 5.64 -3.72 -1.44
C ILE A 147 6.52 -2.84 -0.56
N GLY A 148 7.18 -3.42 0.46
CA GLY A 148 8.17 -2.74 1.27
C GLY A 148 7.64 -1.90 2.43
N ASN A 149 6.36 -2.02 2.80
CA ASN A 149 5.84 -1.39 4.01
C ASN A 149 6.27 -2.20 5.25
N THR A 150 7.50 -1.96 5.71
CA THR A 150 8.11 -2.69 6.83
C THR A 150 8.94 -1.74 7.68
N THR A 151 9.11 -2.06 8.96
CA THR A 151 9.95 -1.30 9.90
C THR A 151 11.41 -1.14 9.46
N GLN A 152 11.89 -1.89 8.46
CA GLN A 152 13.25 -1.72 7.93
C GLN A 152 13.38 -0.63 6.87
N LEU A 153 12.28 -0.31 6.18
CA LEU A 153 12.27 0.63 5.05
C LEU A 153 11.49 1.90 5.37
N THR A 154 10.34 1.78 6.04
CA THR A 154 9.44 2.90 6.31
C THR A 154 9.71 3.58 7.64
N TYR A 155 10.53 3.01 8.51
CA TYR A 155 10.99 3.68 9.73
C TYR A 155 12.34 4.36 9.52
N VAL A 156 12.57 5.42 10.28
CA VAL A 156 13.80 6.22 10.20
C VAL A 156 15.04 5.42 10.65
N CYS A 157 16.10 5.50 9.85
CA CYS A 157 17.44 5.06 10.23
C CYS A 157 18.18 6.15 11.04
N ASP A 158 19.03 5.74 12.00
CA ASP A 158 19.83 6.64 12.86
C ASP A 158 21.30 6.18 12.88
N PRO A 159 22.29 7.09 12.81
CA PRO A 159 23.72 6.75 12.84
C PRO A 159 24.19 5.92 14.05
N THR A 160 23.49 6.00 15.18
CA THR A 160 23.79 5.27 16.42
C THR A 160 23.35 3.81 16.39
N PHE A 161 22.48 3.42 15.45
CA PHE A 161 21.95 2.07 15.32
C PHE A 161 22.97 1.05 14.79
N ALA A 162 22.58 -0.22 14.77
CA ALA A 162 23.41 -1.31 14.30
C ALA A 162 23.72 -1.18 12.79
N ALA A 163 24.85 -1.75 12.37
CA ALA A 163 25.19 -1.81 10.95
C ALA A 163 24.24 -2.74 10.17
N VAL A 164 24.01 -2.43 8.90
CA VAL A 164 23.30 -3.31 7.97
C VAL A 164 24.18 -4.53 7.72
N ASP A 165 23.65 -5.73 7.99
CA ASP A 165 24.30 -6.98 7.59
C ASP A 165 23.94 -7.28 6.14
N GLY A 166 24.94 -7.49 5.30
CA GLY A 166 24.77 -7.88 3.90
C GLY A 166 24.95 -9.38 3.72
N PRO A 167 24.59 -9.96 2.56
CA PRO A 167 24.77 -11.39 2.28
C PRO A 167 26.23 -11.86 2.40
N CYS A 168 27.19 -10.93 2.32
CA CYS A 168 28.63 -11.17 2.30
C CYS A 168 29.42 -10.41 3.38
N SER A 169 28.78 -9.58 4.21
CA SER A 169 29.42 -8.94 5.36
C SER A 169 28.96 -9.63 6.65
N ALA A 170 29.80 -9.61 7.69
CA ALA A 170 29.51 -10.21 8.99
C ALA A 170 29.57 -9.18 10.11
N ASP A 171 29.46 -7.90 9.75
CA ASP A 171 29.69 -6.76 10.64
C ASP A 171 28.39 -6.20 11.24
N GLY A 172 27.22 -6.74 10.84
CA GLY A 172 25.89 -6.27 11.26
C GLY A 172 25.10 -7.27 12.09
N VAL A 173 24.01 -6.78 12.70
CA VAL A 173 23.06 -7.62 13.44
C VAL A 173 22.09 -8.30 12.46
N ARG A 174 22.00 -9.63 12.51
CA ARG A 174 21.16 -10.43 11.60
C ARG A 174 19.67 -10.37 11.90
N GLN A 175 19.31 -10.05 13.14
CA GLN A 175 17.91 -10.03 13.54
C GLN A 175 17.14 -8.92 12.82
N VAL A 176 16.00 -9.29 12.23
CA VAL A 176 15.15 -8.37 11.45
C VAL A 176 14.61 -7.23 12.31
N CYS A 177 14.44 -7.49 13.62
CA CYS A 177 13.96 -6.52 14.60
C CYS A 177 14.97 -5.43 14.96
N ALA A 178 16.26 -5.59 14.61
CA ALA A 178 17.27 -4.61 14.98
C ALA A 178 17.10 -3.32 14.15
N PRO A 179 16.98 -2.14 14.79
CA PRO A 179 17.03 -0.87 14.09
C PRO A 179 18.40 -0.70 13.43
N ARG A 180 18.44 -0.10 12.24
CA ARG A 180 19.62 -0.05 11.38
C ARG A 180 20.08 1.36 11.10
N LYS A 181 21.40 1.54 10.99
CA LYS A 181 22.01 2.84 10.66
C LYS A 181 21.91 3.24 9.20
N ALA A 182 21.36 2.38 8.34
CA ALA A 182 21.15 2.68 6.92
C ALA A 182 19.91 1.93 6.44
N LEU A 183 19.24 2.46 5.41
CA LEU A 183 18.15 1.73 4.76
C LEU A 183 18.77 0.67 3.85
N PRO A 184 18.45 -0.61 4.04
CA PRO A 184 19.06 -1.71 3.28
C PRO A 184 18.62 -1.71 1.81
N GLU A 185 19.51 -2.14 0.93
CA GLU A 185 19.12 -2.52 -0.44
C GLU A 185 18.07 -3.64 -0.37
N THR A 186 16.89 -3.40 -0.94
CA THR A 186 15.76 -4.32 -0.83
C THR A 186 15.03 -4.46 -2.16
N THR A 187 14.79 -5.70 -2.57
CA THR A 187 13.98 -6.02 -3.74
C THR A 187 12.50 -6.15 -3.36
N LEU A 188 11.66 -5.38 -4.04
CA LEU A 188 10.21 -5.34 -3.92
C LEU A 188 9.55 -6.07 -5.09
N TYR A 189 8.37 -6.64 -4.85
CA TYR A 189 7.54 -7.34 -5.83
C TYR A 189 6.14 -6.75 -5.84
N ILE A 190 5.84 -5.86 -6.77
CA ILE A 190 4.55 -5.16 -6.82
C ILE A 190 3.63 -5.83 -7.84
N PRO A 191 2.50 -6.44 -7.44
CA PRO A 191 1.59 -7.08 -8.39
C PRO A 191 0.77 -6.04 -9.16
N LEU A 192 0.77 -6.13 -10.50
CA LEU A 192 -0.07 -5.30 -11.35
C LEU A 192 -1.50 -5.85 -11.39
N GLN A 193 -2.51 -4.99 -11.32
CA GLN A 193 -3.91 -5.37 -11.12
C GLN A 193 -4.79 -5.26 -12.37
N PHE A 194 -4.20 -5.43 -13.56
CA PHE A 194 -4.96 -5.45 -14.82
C PHE A 194 -6.00 -6.58 -14.85
N TRP A 195 -6.98 -6.47 -15.75
CA TRP A 195 -8.07 -7.45 -15.88
C TRP A 195 -7.56 -8.90 -16.07
N TYR A 196 -6.44 -9.09 -16.77
CA TYR A 196 -5.85 -10.40 -17.05
C TYR A 196 -5.02 -10.96 -15.88
N CYS A 197 -4.65 -10.12 -14.89
CA CYS A 197 -3.91 -10.55 -13.71
C CYS A 197 -4.83 -11.15 -12.63
N ARG A 198 -6.10 -10.72 -12.59
CA ARG A 198 -7.03 -11.05 -11.51
C ARG A 198 -7.72 -12.39 -11.71
N ASN A 199 -8.16 -12.70 -12.93
CA ASN A 199 -8.89 -13.93 -13.24
C ASN A 199 -8.18 -14.73 -14.35
N PRO A 200 -7.84 -16.02 -14.12
CA PRO A 200 -7.22 -16.86 -15.15
C PRO A 200 -8.10 -17.04 -16.40
N GLY A 201 -9.43 -16.93 -16.28
CA GLY A 201 -10.35 -16.98 -17.42
C GLY A 201 -10.24 -15.78 -18.38
N LEU A 202 -9.53 -14.73 -17.98
CA LEU A 202 -9.23 -13.53 -18.78
C LEU A 202 -7.74 -13.38 -19.11
N ALA A 203 -6.95 -14.44 -18.92
CA ALA A 203 -5.53 -14.43 -19.28
C ALA A 203 -5.35 -14.00 -20.74
N LEU A 204 -4.37 -13.13 -20.99
CA LEU A 204 -4.22 -12.47 -22.28
C LEU A 204 -3.63 -13.44 -23.31
N PRO A 205 -4.32 -13.80 -24.40
CA PRO A 205 -3.81 -14.79 -25.35
C PRO A 205 -2.80 -14.18 -26.31
N LEU A 206 -1.51 -14.25 -25.94
CA LEU A 206 -0.40 -13.80 -26.76
C LEU A 206 -0.33 -14.55 -28.11
N ILE A 207 -0.71 -15.83 -28.12
CA ILE A 207 -0.75 -16.63 -29.36
C ILE A 207 -1.78 -16.12 -30.39
N ALA A 208 -2.86 -15.51 -29.92
CA ALA A 208 -3.90 -14.93 -30.77
C ALA A 208 -3.56 -13.51 -31.25
N LEU A 209 -2.54 -12.88 -30.66
CA LEU A 209 -2.06 -11.53 -30.97
C LEU A 209 -0.78 -11.57 -31.81
N GLN A 210 -0.82 -12.21 -32.98
CA GLN A 210 0.39 -12.42 -33.79
C GLN A 210 0.94 -11.13 -34.42
N TYR A 211 0.09 -10.17 -34.75
CA TYR A 211 0.48 -8.91 -35.40
C TYR A 211 0.54 -7.73 -34.45
N HIS A 212 0.01 -7.86 -33.23
CA HIS A 212 0.09 -6.85 -32.18
C HIS A 212 1.09 -7.28 -31.10
N GLU A 213 1.99 -6.37 -30.74
CA GLU A 213 2.82 -6.52 -29.56
C GLU A 213 2.06 -5.99 -28.34
N VAL A 214 2.31 -6.61 -27.19
CA VAL A 214 1.81 -6.14 -25.90
C VAL A 214 2.95 -5.40 -25.21
N LYS A 215 2.72 -4.14 -24.85
CA LYS A 215 3.69 -3.27 -24.19
C LYS A 215 3.12 -2.82 -22.86
N ILE A 216 3.95 -2.84 -21.83
CA ILE A 216 3.67 -2.24 -20.54
C ILE A 216 4.53 -1.00 -20.41
N ASN A 217 3.90 0.16 -20.30
CA ASN A 217 4.57 1.43 -20.05
C ASN A 217 4.44 1.76 -18.57
N LEU A 218 5.57 2.02 -17.92
CA LEU A 218 5.66 2.33 -16.50
C LEU A 218 6.27 3.72 -16.33
N ASP A 219 5.57 4.59 -15.61
CA ASP A 219 6.08 5.89 -15.19
C ASP A 219 6.40 5.83 -13.70
N ILE A 220 7.68 6.01 -13.36
CA ILE A 220 8.17 5.98 -11.97
C ILE A 220 8.21 7.40 -11.43
N ARG A 221 7.71 7.60 -10.19
CA ARG A 221 7.76 8.91 -9.51
C ARG A 221 9.18 9.38 -9.24
N ASN A 222 9.34 10.68 -9.00
CA ASN A 222 10.61 11.24 -8.57
C ASN A 222 10.94 10.74 -7.15
N ILE A 223 12.24 10.54 -6.88
CA ILE A 223 12.73 10.10 -5.56
C ILE A 223 12.35 11.09 -4.45
N GLU A 224 12.20 12.38 -4.77
CA GLU A 224 11.78 13.42 -3.83
C GLU A 224 10.36 13.20 -3.26
N GLU A 225 9.51 12.47 -3.97
CA GLU A 225 8.15 12.11 -3.53
C GLU A 225 8.09 10.73 -2.84
N CYS A 226 9.23 10.05 -2.70
CA CYS A 226 9.31 8.67 -2.18
C CYS A 226 10.24 8.55 -0.97
N LEU A 227 11.23 9.44 -0.83
CA LEU A 227 12.25 9.40 0.21
C LEU A 227 12.16 10.65 1.11
N TRP A 228 12.26 10.45 2.42
CA TRP A 228 12.49 11.52 3.39
C TRP A 228 13.89 11.36 3.99
N ALA A 229 14.78 12.33 3.78
CA ALA A 229 16.18 12.28 4.22
C ALA A 229 16.70 13.65 4.71
N VAL A 230 17.06 13.73 5.99
CA VAL A 230 17.49 14.95 6.69
C VAL A 230 18.73 14.71 7.56
N ASN A 231 19.41 15.79 7.96
CA ASN A 231 20.64 15.72 8.77
C ASN A 231 20.41 15.73 10.30
N SER A 232 19.19 15.96 10.78
CA SER A 232 18.87 16.03 12.21
C SER A 232 17.38 15.74 12.46
N LEU A 233 17.07 15.21 13.64
CA LEU A 233 15.70 14.90 14.13
C LEU A 233 15.16 15.94 15.13
N ASP A 234 15.93 16.97 15.48
CA ASP A 234 15.56 18.00 16.47
C ASP A 234 14.53 19.05 15.96
N GLY A 235 13.81 18.74 14.88
CA GLY A 235 12.91 19.67 14.19
C GLY A 235 13.64 20.79 13.42
N ARG A 236 14.98 20.75 13.37
CA ARG A 236 15.83 21.68 12.60
C ARG A 236 16.55 21.00 11.42
N GLY A 237 16.19 19.76 11.13
CA GLY A 237 16.77 18.98 10.04
C GLY A 237 16.60 19.65 8.68
N THR A 238 17.66 19.63 7.87
CA THR A 238 17.64 20.09 6.48
C THR A 238 17.93 18.94 5.52
N LYS A 239 17.37 19.03 4.31
CA LYS A 239 17.53 18.05 3.23
C LYS A 239 18.99 17.67 2.96
N ILE A 240 19.27 16.37 2.83
CA ILE A 240 20.58 15.86 2.37
C ILE A 240 20.51 15.56 0.87
N ASN A 241 21.10 16.43 0.05
CA ASN A 241 20.97 16.35 -1.42
C ASN A 241 21.55 15.06 -2.04
N GLU A 242 22.62 14.49 -1.50
CA GLU A 242 23.23 13.28 -2.07
C GLU A 242 22.35 12.03 -1.89
N ALA A 243 21.49 11.99 -0.88
CA ALA A 243 20.50 10.91 -0.71
C ALA A 243 19.46 10.91 -1.84
N TYR A 244 19.10 12.08 -2.36
CA TYR A 244 18.14 12.25 -3.46
C TYR A 244 18.76 12.09 -4.86
N LYS A 245 20.06 11.80 -4.95
CA LYS A 245 20.75 11.53 -6.22
C LYS A 245 20.96 10.03 -6.47
N GLN A 246 20.44 9.18 -5.59
CA GLN A 246 20.51 7.73 -5.75
C GLN A 246 19.59 7.27 -6.88
N SER A 247 20.04 6.25 -7.62
CA SER A 247 19.28 5.60 -8.68
C SER A 247 18.74 4.24 -8.21
N LEU A 248 17.72 3.71 -8.88
CA LEU A 248 17.29 2.33 -8.66
C LEU A 248 18.44 1.36 -8.96
N ALA A 249 18.60 0.32 -8.11
CA ALA A 249 19.66 -0.67 -8.29
C ALA A 249 19.34 -1.62 -9.45
N ALA A 250 18.07 -2.04 -9.55
CA ALA A 250 17.56 -2.86 -10.64
C ALA A 250 16.04 -2.71 -10.79
N ALA A 251 15.53 -2.94 -12.00
CA ALA A 251 14.11 -3.03 -12.28
C ALA A 251 13.85 -4.04 -13.40
N SER A 252 12.88 -4.92 -13.20
CA SER A 252 12.41 -5.84 -14.23
C SER A 252 10.96 -6.23 -14.02
N LEU A 253 10.36 -6.88 -15.02
CA LEU A 253 8.96 -7.28 -14.98
C LEU A 253 8.88 -8.81 -15.08
N PHE A 254 8.26 -9.46 -14.12
CA PHE A 254 8.00 -10.90 -14.17
C PHE A 254 6.59 -11.14 -14.70
N VAL A 255 6.48 -11.94 -15.75
CA VAL A 255 5.19 -12.33 -16.32
C VAL A 255 5.03 -13.84 -16.17
N ASP A 256 3.91 -14.25 -15.58
CA ASP A 256 3.54 -15.66 -15.52
C ASP A 256 2.94 -16.09 -16.87
N TYR A 257 3.68 -16.91 -17.59
CA TYR A 257 3.25 -17.48 -18.86
C TYR A 257 2.51 -18.81 -18.64
N ILE A 258 1.43 -19.00 -19.37
CA ILE A 258 0.69 -20.27 -19.43
C ILE A 258 1.01 -20.96 -20.76
N PHE A 259 1.47 -22.20 -20.69
CA PHE A 259 1.73 -23.07 -21.81
C PHE A 259 0.56 -24.04 -21.98
N LEU A 260 -0.04 -24.03 -23.17
CA LEU A 260 -1.21 -24.85 -23.47
C LEU A 260 -0.82 -26.10 -24.26
N ASP A 261 -1.54 -27.19 -24.05
CA ASP A 261 -1.41 -28.37 -24.89
C ASP A 261 -1.86 -28.06 -26.34
N THR A 262 -1.33 -28.83 -27.29
CA THR A 262 -1.43 -28.61 -28.74
C THR A 262 -2.85 -28.34 -29.25
N ASP A 263 -3.85 -29.08 -28.78
CA ASP A 263 -5.24 -28.92 -29.22
C ASP A 263 -5.91 -27.67 -28.64
N GLU A 264 -5.60 -27.30 -27.40
CA GLU A 264 -6.11 -26.06 -26.79
C GLU A 264 -5.41 -24.84 -27.40
N ARG A 265 -4.10 -24.94 -27.59
CA ARG A 265 -3.26 -23.94 -28.26
C ARG A 265 -3.77 -23.62 -29.67
N ARG A 266 -4.11 -24.65 -30.46
CA ARG A 266 -4.70 -24.47 -31.81
C ARG A 266 -6.05 -23.77 -31.74
N ARG A 267 -6.93 -24.17 -30.81
CA ARG A 267 -8.24 -23.54 -30.62
C ARG A 267 -8.11 -22.08 -30.20
N MET A 268 -7.19 -21.77 -29.29
CA MET A 268 -6.89 -20.40 -28.86
C MET A 268 -6.27 -19.54 -29.98
N ALA A 269 -5.50 -20.12 -30.90
CA ALA A 269 -4.93 -19.37 -32.01
C ALA A 269 -5.94 -19.08 -33.15
N GLN A 270 -6.87 -20.00 -33.40
CA GLN A 270 -7.77 -19.96 -34.57
C GLN A 270 -9.11 -19.29 -34.30
N ASN A 271 -9.66 -19.46 -33.09
CA ASN A 271 -10.98 -18.95 -32.77
C ASN A 271 -10.93 -17.45 -32.44
N PRO A 272 -11.94 -16.67 -32.85
CA PRO A 272 -12.09 -15.29 -32.38
C PRO A 272 -12.42 -15.30 -30.88
N HIS A 273 -11.79 -14.39 -30.13
CA HIS A 273 -12.04 -14.21 -28.69
C HIS A 273 -12.71 -12.88 -28.42
N GLU A 274 -13.71 -12.90 -27.53
CA GLU A 274 -14.32 -11.71 -26.96
C GLU A 274 -14.23 -11.79 -25.44
N TYR A 275 -13.44 -10.91 -24.84
CA TYR A 275 -13.30 -10.80 -23.39
C TYR A 275 -14.07 -9.60 -22.88
N LEU A 276 -14.95 -9.83 -21.90
CA LEU A 276 -15.48 -8.76 -21.07
C LEU A 276 -14.38 -8.36 -20.08
N ILE A 277 -13.78 -7.19 -20.31
CA ILE A 277 -12.69 -6.66 -19.51
C ILE A 277 -13.17 -5.51 -18.64
N GLU A 278 -12.37 -5.19 -17.64
CA GLU A 278 -12.56 -4.03 -16.78
C GLU A 278 -11.47 -3.01 -17.07
N GLN A 279 -11.85 -1.74 -17.06
CA GLN A 279 -10.95 -0.62 -17.23
C GLN A 279 -11.13 0.35 -16.07
N LEU A 280 -10.05 1.03 -15.70
CA LEU A 280 -10.10 2.14 -14.76
C LEU A 280 -10.29 3.46 -15.52
N GLN A 281 -11.30 4.23 -15.11
CA GLN A 281 -11.48 5.61 -15.51
C GLN A 281 -11.11 6.56 -14.38
N PHE A 282 -10.29 7.54 -14.72
CA PHE A 282 -9.86 8.61 -13.85
C PHE A 282 -9.73 9.89 -14.68
N THR A 283 -10.46 10.94 -14.31
CA THR A 283 -10.53 12.20 -15.06
C THR A 283 -9.47 13.22 -14.63
N GLY A 284 -8.64 12.89 -13.65
CA GLY A 284 -7.67 13.79 -13.03
C GLY A 284 -8.12 14.30 -11.66
N ASP A 285 -7.20 14.97 -10.96
CA ASP A 285 -7.43 15.59 -9.66
C ASP A 285 -8.28 16.86 -9.83
N GLU A 286 -9.32 17.02 -9.01
CA GLU A 286 -10.08 18.27 -8.91
C GLU A 286 -9.71 19.02 -7.62
N SER A 287 -9.13 20.21 -7.77
CA SER A 287 -8.81 21.07 -6.62
C SER A 287 -10.05 21.71 -6.03
N VAL A 288 -10.18 21.64 -4.71
CA VAL A 288 -11.29 22.19 -3.93
C VAL A 288 -10.74 23.07 -2.80
N GLY A 289 -11.40 24.20 -2.56
CA GLY A 289 -11.04 25.15 -1.50
C GLY A 289 -12.25 25.70 -0.74
N SER A 290 -13.44 25.16 -1.01
CA SER A 290 -14.68 25.49 -0.32
C SER A 290 -15.28 24.25 0.32
N SER A 291 -16.08 24.42 1.38
CA SER A 291 -16.73 23.30 2.06
C SER A 291 -17.81 22.63 1.21
N SER A 292 -18.46 23.31 0.28
CA SER A 292 -19.45 22.70 -0.62
C SER A 292 -18.94 22.72 -2.05
N ASN A 293 -18.79 21.54 -2.65
CA ASN A 293 -18.27 21.39 -4.01
C ASN A 293 -19.20 20.53 -4.86
N LYS A 294 -19.34 20.91 -6.14
CA LYS A 294 -20.09 20.16 -7.14
C LYS A 294 -19.13 19.71 -8.23
N ILE A 295 -18.81 18.42 -8.22
CA ILE A 295 -17.84 17.78 -9.11
C ILE A 295 -18.60 17.17 -10.28
N LYS A 296 -18.21 17.51 -11.51
CA LYS A 296 -18.84 16.96 -12.70
C LYS A 296 -18.10 15.71 -13.15
N LEU A 297 -18.79 14.58 -13.13
CA LEU A 297 -18.23 13.29 -13.52
C LEU A 297 -18.31 13.15 -15.05
N ASN A 298 -17.15 13.20 -15.72
CA ASN A 298 -17.04 12.94 -17.17
C ASN A 298 -16.64 11.48 -17.41
N LEU A 299 -17.51 10.56 -16.96
CA LEU A 299 -17.31 9.12 -17.09
C LEU A 299 -18.08 8.57 -18.29
N ASN A 300 -17.64 7.42 -18.77
CA ASN A 300 -18.22 6.71 -19.90
C ASN A 300 -18.42 5.22 -19.58
N HIS A 301 -19.10 4.51 -20.47
CA HIS A 301 -19.36 3.07 -20.41
C HIS A 301 -20.22 2.63 -19.19
N PRO A 302 -20.59 1.34 -19.10
CA PRO A 302 -21.21 0.78 -17.90
C PRO A 302 -20.21 0.69 -16.74
N CYS A 303 -20.32 1.60 -15.78
CA CYS A 303 -19.52 1.61 -14.55
C CYS A 303 -20.16 0.72 -13.48
N LYS A 304 -19.33 -0.08 -12.80
CA LYS A 304 -19.72 -0.93 -11.67
C LYS A 304 -19.87 -0.14 -10.39
N GLU A 305 -18.96 0.80 -10.15
CA GLU A 305 -18.87 1.56 -8.91
C GLU A 305 -18.10 2.86 -9.11
N LEU A 306 -18.28 3.76 -8.14
CA LEU A 306 -17.50 4.97 -7.98
C LEU A 306 -16.74 4.86 -6.67
N ILE A 307 -15.46 5.20 -6.72
CA ILE A 307 -14.60 5.27 -5.55
C ILE A 307 -13.95 6.65 -5.55
N TRP A 308 -14.02 7.37 -4.44
CA TRP A 308 -13.41 8.68 -4.35
C TRP A 308 -12.71 8.91 -3.02
N VAL A 309 -11.67 9.72 -3.10
CA VAL A 309 -10.89 10.18 -1.94
C VAL A 309 -10.76 11.69 -2.01
N VAL A 310 -10.66 12.32 -0.85
CA VAL A 310 -10.34 13.74 -0.72
C VAL A 310 -9.04 13.82 0.06
N GLN A 311 -7.99 14.31 -0.59
CA GLN A 311 -6.67 14.42 0.02
C GLN A 311 -6.36 15.89 0.29
N PRO A 312 -6.24 16.32 1.57
CA PRO A 312 -5.72 17.64 1.90
C PRO A 312 -4.32 17.85 1.31
N ASP A 313 -4.06 19.01 0.70
CA ASP A 313 -2.73 19.31 0.15
C ASP A 313 -1.67 19.35 1.26
N ALA A 314 -2.06 19.67 2.50
CA ALA A 314 -1.20 19.65 3.68
C ALA A 314 -0.63 18.26 4.03
N ASN A 315 -1.29 17.16 3.63
CA ASN A 315 -0.80 15.80 3.88
C ASN A 315 0.32 15.42 2.90
N VAL A 316 0.33 16.03 1.72
CA VAL A 316 1.21 15.68 0.58
C VAL A 316 2.12 16.82 0.14
N ASP A 317 2.41 17.78 1.04
CA ASP A 317 3.41 18.82 0.80
C ASP A 317 4.83 18.29 1.02
N TYR A 318 5.36 17.60 0.00
CA TYR A 318 6.71 17.02 0.01
C TYR A 318 7.80 18.07 0.28
N CYS A 319 7.63 19.30 -0.20
CA CYS A 319 8.58 20.38 0.04
C CYS A 319 8.59 20.81 1.49
N ALA A 320 7.41 21.03 2.09
CA ALA A 320 7.30 21.41 3.49
C ALA A 320 7.86 20.32 4.43
N SER A 321 7.78 19.04 4.05
CA SER A 321 8.33 17.93 4.85
C SER A 321 9.85 18.02 5.09
N LEU A 322 10.57 18.79 4.26
CA LEU A 322 12.03 18.99 4.33
C LEU A 322 12.43 20.35 4.91
N VAL A 323 11.44 21.19 5.27
CA VAL A 323 11.64 22.49 5.88
C VAL A 323 11.52 22.35 7.40
N SER A 324 12.49 22.89 8.13
CA SER A 324 12.51 22.83 9.59
C SER A 324 11.30 23.53 10.22
N GLY A 325 10.77 22.95 11.30
CA GLY A 325 9.65 23.50 12.08
C GLY A 325 8.27 23.36 11.44
N THR A 326 8.14 22.65 10.30
CA THR A 326 6.81 22.29 9.75
C THR A 326 6.28 21.02 10.38
N ALA A 327 4.95 20.83 10.39
CA ALA A 327 4.32 19.64 10.94
C ALA A 327 4.75 18.34 10.23
N LEU A 328 4.91 18.37 8.90
CA LEU A 328 5.38 17.19 8.16
C LEU A 328 6.84 16.86 8.44
N ASN A 329 7.68 17.85 8.76
CA ASN A 329 9.07 17.59 9.13
C ASN A 329 9.17 16.91 10.50
N THR A 330 8.33 17.31 11.46
CA THR A 330 8.28 16.70 12.79
C THR A 330 7.64 15.32 12.77
N LEU A 331 6.71 15.07 11.83
CA LEU A 331 6.11 13.75 11.56
C LEU A 331 6.93 12.90 10.58
N LEU A 332 8.18 13.28 10.34
CA LEU A 332 9.17 12.49 9.58
C LEU A 332 8.84 12.31 8.09
N GLY A 333 7.98 13.12 7.48
CA GLY A 333 7.71 13.07 6.04
C GLY A 333 6.26 13.35 5.65
N ALA A 334 6.03 13.45 4.34
CA ALA A 334 4.68 13.51 3.78
C ALA A 334 3.94 12.17 3.93
N GLN A 335 2.61 12.21 3.89
CA GLN A 335 1.72 11.07 4.11
C GLN A 335 0.87 10.82 2.84
N PRO A 336 1.44 10.17 1.80
CA PRO A 336 0.82 10.05 0.48
C PRO A 336 -0.48 9.25 0.46
N PHE A 337 -0.67 8.32 1.39
CA PHE A 337 -1.85 7.47 1.50
C PHE A 337 -2.78 7.88 2.65
N ASN A 338 -2.52 9.02 3.29
CA ASN A 338 -3.45 9.59 4.27
C ASN A 338 -4.54 10.42 3.56
N TYR A 339 -5.75 9.85 3.51
CA TYR A 339 -6.95 10.46 2.94
C TYR A 339 -7.89 11.06 4.01
N THR A 340 -7.39 11.26 5.23
CA THR A 340 -8.15 11.86 6.34
C THR A 340 -7.92 13.36 6.44
N ASP A 341 -8.73 14.05 7.26
CA ASP A 341 -8.66 15.49 7.45
C ASP A 341 -7.64 15.97 8.50
N ALA A 342 -6.82 15.06 9.04
CA ALA A 342 -5.71 15.39 9.92
C ALA A 342 -4.46 14.55 9.59
N LEU A 343 -3.29 15.06 9.98
CA LEU A 343 -2.03 14.35 9.85
C LEU A 343 -1.98 13.18 10.85
N ASP A 344 -1.43 12.03 10.42
CA ASP A 344 -1.17 10.92 11.32
C ASP A 344 -0.08 11.33 12.32
N ALA A 345 -0.42 11.32 13.60
CA ALA A 345 0.47 11.70 14.68
C ALA A 345 1.45 10.59 15.09
N LEU A 346 1.24 9.34 14.64
CA LEU A 346 2.16 8.24 14.93
C LEU A 346 3.44 8.37 14.10
N PRO A 347 4.60 8.56 14.74
CA PRO A 347 5.86 8.70 14.01
C PRO A 347 6.43 7.34 13.60
N ASN A 348 6.89 7.24 12.36
CA ASN A 348 7.59 6.06 11.85
C ASN A 348 9.07 6.05 12.32
N ALA A 349 9.28 5.94 13.63
CA ALA A 349 10.61 5.84 14.23
C ALA A 349 10.59 4.96 15.47
N VAL A 350 11.58 4.07 15.58
CA VAL A 350 11.73 3.19 16.75
C VAL A 350 11.96 4.00 18.04
N HIS A 351 12.62 5.16 17.92
CA HIS A 351 12.84 6.12 19.01
C HIS A 351 11.56 6.65 19.65
N ALA A 352 10.42 6.60 18.97
CA ALA A 352 9.16 7.08 19.53
C ALA A 352 8.53 6.10 20.52
N PHE A 353 8.88 4.82 20.41
CA PHE A 353 8.28 3.74 21.21
C PHE A 353 9.23 3.18 22.26
N GLY A 354 10.47 3.67 22.34
CA GLY A 354 11.53 3.15 23.20
C GLY A 354 12.28 4.24 23.96
N SER A 355 12.89 3.87 25.09
CA SER A 355 13.77 4.78 25.84
C SER A 355 15.01 5.11 25.01
N ARG A 356 15.57 6.31 25.17
CA ARG A 356 16.79 6.70 24.43
C ARG A 356 17.94 5.75 24.76
N GLN A 357 18.06 5.32 26.01
CA GLN A 357 19.14 4.41 26.43
C GLN A 357 19.02 3.03 25.76
N ASN A 358 17.80 2.51 25.57
CA ASN A 358 17.56 1.17 25.02
C ASN A 358 17.64 1.12 23.49
N VAL A 359 17.49 2.26 22.81
CA VAL A 359 17.59 2.34 21.35
C VAL A 359 18.93 2.91 20.87
N ASN A 360 19.71 3.54 21.73
CA ASN A 360 20.98 4.18 21.36
C ASN A 360 22.15 3.20 21.42
N GLY A 361 22.91 3.15 20.32
CA GLY A 361 24.12 2.35 20.20
C GLY A 361 23.89 1.01 19.49
N ALA A 362 24.94 0.53 18.81
CA ALA A 362 24.87 -0.65 17.95
C ALA A 362 24.44 -1.95 18.68
N ASN A 363 24.61 -2.02 20.00
CA ASN A 363 24.22 -3.15 20.84
C ASN A 363 23.13 -2.80 21.88
N GLY A 364 22.54 -1.59 21.79
CA GLY A 364 21.53 -1.13 22.77
C GLY A 364 20.20 -1.88 22.64
N PHE A 365 19.84 -2.29 21.43
CA PHE A 365 18.56 -2.93 21.13
C PHE A 365 18.68 -4.45 20.90
N ILE A 366 19.74 -4.89 20.23
CA ILE A 366 20.11 -6.31 20.12
C ILE A 366 21.57 -6.41 20.49
N THR A 367 21.86 -7.20 21.52
CA THR A 367 23.23 -7.43 21.97
C THR A 367 23.99 -8.30 20.97
N GLY A 368 25.33 -8.32 21.05
CA GLY A 368 26.18 -9.23 20.25
C GLY A 368 25.91 -10.74 20.48
N SER A 369 25.05 -11.09 21.45
CA SER A 369 24.54 -12.45 21.66
C SER A 369 23.28 -12.78 20.83
N ASN A 370 22.82 -11.87 19.97
CA ASN A 370 21.61 -11.96 19.16
C ASN A 370 20.30 -12.03 19.95
N ALA A 371 20.28 -11.45 21.16
CA ALA A 371 19.10 -11.29 22.00
C ALA A 371 18.87 -9.81 22.34
N PHE A 372 17.61 -9.46 22.62
CA PHE A 372 17.23 -8.19 23.24
C PHE A 372 18.05 -7.96 24.52
N GLU A 373 18.47 -6.73 24.74
CA GLU A 373 19.15 -6.24 25.94
C GLU A 373 18.21 -6.33 27.16
N ASP A 374 16.94 -5.92 27.01
CA ASP A 374 15.90 -6.03 28.04
C ASP A 374 14.66 -6.80 27.56
N MET A 375 14.75 -8.12 27.60
CA MET A 375 13.67 -8.98 27.16
C MET A 375 12.45 -9.05 28.11
N TRP A 376 12.50 -8.46 29.32
CA TRP A 376 11.48 -8.67 30.36
C TRP A 376 10.65 -7.42 30.67
N ALA A 377 9.36 -7.61 30.88
CA ALA A 377 8.48 -6.60 31.45
C ALA A 377 8.62 -6.62 32.99
N ASN A 378 9.54 -5.82 33.53
CA ASN A 378 9.81 -5.78 34.97
C ASN A 378 8.76 -4.92 35.71
N SER A 379 8.10 -5.49 36.73
CA SER A 379 7.19 -4.75 37.61
C SER A 379 7.94 -4.13 38.78
N ILE A 380 7.72 -2.84 39.06
CA ILE A 380 8.32 -2.16 40.22
C ILE A 380 7.60 -2.63 41.50
N ALA A 381 8.25 -3.47 42.31
CA ALA A 381 7.75 -3.78 43.65
C ALA A 381 7.90 -2.55 44.56
N ALA A 382 6.83 -2.12 45.22
CA ALA A 382 6.78 -0.91 46.08
C ALA A 382 7.85 -0.86 47.19
N ASN A 383 8.52 -1.97 47.48
CA ASN A 383 9.55 -2.08 48.52
C ASN A 383 11.00 -1.90 48.00
N GLN A 384 11.20 -1.49 46.74
CA GLN A 384 12.52 -1.28 46.14
C GLN A 384 12.84 0.17 45.75
N VAL A 385 11.98 1.13 46.09
CA VAL A 385 12.30 2.56 45.91
C VAL A 385 13.26 3.01 47.03
N VAL A 386 14.55 2.74 46.87
CA VAL A 386 15.58 3.33 47.72
C VAL A 386 15.87 4.74 47.22
N MET A 387 15.18 5.73 47.79
CA MET A 387 15.60 7.12 47.68
C MET A 387 16.90 7.29 48.48
N ALA A 388 18.04 7.08 47.85
CA ALA A 388 19.34 7.29 48.51
C ALA A 388 19.65 8.79 48.58
N SER A 389 19.35 9.41 49.72
CA SER A 389 19.90 10.72 50.09
C SER A 389 21.27 10.54 50.76
N GLY A 390 22.37 10.69 50.01
CA GLY A 390 23.73 10.66 50.58
C GLY A 390 24.80 11.26 49.64
N PRO A 391 25.79 12.05 50.14
CA PRO A 391 26.61 12.92 49.28
C PRO A 391 27.77 12.26 48.50
N LEU A 392 28.09 10.97 48.69
CA LEU A 392 29.16 10.26 47.98
C LEU A 392 28.91 8.76 48.09
N GLY A 393 28.66 8.05 46.98
CA GLY A 393 28.50 6.60 47.02
C GLY A 393 28.29 5.98 45.64
N ALA A 394 29.34 5.36 45.10
CA ALA A 394 29.29 4.56 43.89
C ALA A 394 28.32 3.38 44.06
N VAL A 395 27.42 3.17 43.09
CA VAL A 395 26.47 2.05 43.08
C VAL A 395 27.16 0.83 42.48
N THR A 396 27.23 -0.26 43.25
CA THR A 396 27.71 -1.57 42.79
C THR A 396 26.54 -2.27 42.08
N ALA A 397 26.80 -2.73 40.84
CA ALA A 397 25.84 -3.41 39.99
C ALA A 397 25.20 -4.63 40.68
N GLY A 398 23.86 -4.68 40.65
CA GLY A 398 23.05 -5.79 41.12
C GLY A 398 21.84 -5.96 40.20
N LEU A 399 21.83 -7.09 39.51
CA LEU A 399 20.79 -7.68 38.64
C LEU A 399 19.35 -7.18 38.88
N GLY A 400 18.69 -6.74 37.79
CA GLY A 400 17.23 -6.73 37.68
C GLY A 400 16.48 -5.54 38.31
N GLY A 401 17.12 -4.38 38.42
CA GLY A 401 16.47 -3.16 38.91
C GLY A 401 16.41 -2.10 37.82
N PHE A 402 15.26 -1.43 37.70
CA PHE A 402 15.08 -0.22 36.88
C PHE A 402 16.13 0.80 37.33
N GLN A 403 17.23 0.91 36.58
CA GLN A 403 18.10 2.05 36.70
C GLN A 403 17.32 3.17 36.01
N ALA A 404 16.59 3.97 36.79
CA ALA A 404 16.32 5.32 36.38
C ALA A 404 17.72 5.89 36.10
N GLY A 405 18.09 5.93 34.83
CA GLY A 405 19.27 6.63 34.41
C GLY A 405 19.11 7.99 35.03
N THR A 406 19.95 8.32 36.02
CA THR A 406 20.28 9.72 36.25
C THR A 406 21.01 10.13 34.98
N ALA A 407 20.24 10.38 33.92
CA ALA A 407 20.69 10.97 32.68
C ALA A 407 21.04 12.40 33.03
N THR A 408 22.20 12.54 33.68
CA THR A 408 22.93 13.78 33.74
C THR A 408 23.43 13.99 32.32
N GLY A 409 22.56 14.55 31.48
CA GLY A 409 22.84 14.91 30.10
C GLY A 409 22.35 13.90 29.07
N SER A 410 21.14 14.11 28.54
CA SER A 410 20.93 14.46 27.12
C SER A 410 19.43 14.48 26.79
N ALA A 411 18.88 15.70 26.85
CA ALA A 411 17.59 16.14 26.34
C ALA A 411 16.91 15.26 25.27
N SER A 412 15.68 14.82 25.53
CA SER A 412 14.72 14.43 24.49
C SER A 412 13.94 15.66 24.07
N TYR A 413 13.72 15.86 22.76
CA TYR A 413 12.93 16.98 22.25
C TYR A 413 11.54 16.47 21.88
N SER A 414 10.49 17.08 22.40
CA SER A 414 9.13 16.91 21.87
C SER A 414 9.03 17.49 20.45
N PRO A 415 8.00 17.14 19.66
CA PRO A 415 7.81 17.68 18.30
C PRO A 415 7.77 19.22 18.20
N ASP A 416 7.57 19.92 19.32
CA ASP A 416 7.61 21.38 19.44
C ASP A 416 8.99 21.94 19.90
N GLY A 417 9.99 21.08 20.06
CA GLY A 417 11.34 21.44 20.51
C GLY A 417 11.50 21.59 22.02
N THR A 418 10.52 21.16 22.84
CA THR A 418 10.60 21.24 24.31
C THR A 418 11.39 20.07 24.92
N LEU A 419 12.15 20.34 25.98
CA LEU A 419 13.02 19.36 26.63
C LEU A 419 12.22 18.42 27.56
N ASN A 420 12.14 17.14 27.21
CA ASN A 420 11.63 16.08 28.08
C ASN A 420 12.80 15.37 28.79
N ASN A 421 12.78 15.36 30.12
CA ASN A 421 13.79 14.74 31.00
C ASN A 421 13.34 13.37 31.57
N GLU A 422 12.16 12.88 31.19
CA GLU A 422 11.62 11.59 31.61
C GLU A 422 11.78 10.58 30.47
N ASP A 423 12.47 9.47 30.72
CA ASP A 423 12.74 8.41 29.73
C ASP A 423 11.65 7.32 29.78
N SER A 424 11.32 6.73 28.63
CA SER A 424 10.24 5.75 28.53
C SER A 424 10.64 4.43 29.22
N GLY A 425 9.74 3.86 30.04
CA GLY A 425 10.00 2.63 30.79
C GLY A 425 9.75 1.32 30.06
N VAL A 426 9.59 1.37 28.74
CA VAL A 426 9.35 0.21 27.89
C VAL A 426 10.67 -0.48 27.56
N SER A 427 10.66 -1.81 27.66
CA SER A 427 11.82 -2.62 27.29
C SER A 427 12.04 -2.60 25.78
N ASP A 428 13.22 -2.96 25.29
CA ASP A 428 13.53 -3.00 23.85
C ASP A 428 12.69 -4.06 23.10
N ALA A 429 12.43 -5.21 23.72
CA ALA A 429 11.48 -6.20 23.23
C ALA A 429 10.06 -5.62 23.13
N GLY A 430 9.62 -4.85 24.13
CA GLY A 430 8.35 -4.13 24.10
C GLY A 430 8.31 -3.06 23.01
N THR A 431 9.42 -2.33 22.84
CA THR A 431 9.59 -1.31 21.79
C THR A 431 9.45 -1.92 20.40
N PHE A 432 10.07 -3.06 20.14
CA PHE A 432 9.92 -3.78 18.87
C PHE A 432 8.46 -4.16 18.60
N VAL A 433 7.79 -4.73 19.59
CA VAL A 433 6.37 -5.12 19.45
C VAL A 433 5.51 -3.89 19.17
N LEU A 434 5.71 -2.79 19.89
CA LEU A 434 4.96 -1.55 19.66
C LEU A 434 5.22 -0.97 18.27
N ALA A 435 6.47 -0.90 17.83
CA ALA A 435 6.84 -0.43 16.49
C ALA A 435 6.23 -1.30 15.38
N GLU A 436 6.27 -2.63 15.52
CA GLU A 436 5.63 -3.53 14.55
C GLU A 436 4.10 -3.39 14.55
N THR A 437 3.47 -3.21 15.71
CA THR A 437 2.02 -2.98 15.77
C THR A 437 1.61 -1.62 15.20
N ALA A 438 2.47 -0.61 15.31
CA ALA A 438 2.20 0.73 14.81
C ALA A 438 2.20 0.82 13.28
N LEU A 439 2.71 -0.19 12.55
CA LEU A 439 2.56 -0.25 11.09
C LEU A 439 1.10 -0.42 10.62
N ASP A 440 0.28 -1.06 11.44
CA ASP A 440 -1.14 -1.34 11.15
C ASP A 440 -2.08 -0.36 11.86
N MET A 441 -1.54 0.59 12.65
CA MET A 441 -2.31 1.56 13.42
C MET A 441 -2.05 2.97 12.89
N HIS A 442 -3.10 3.77 12.81
CA HIS A 442 -3.02 5.18 12.43
C HIS A 442 -3.69 6.05 13.49
N CYS A 443 -3.04 7.15 13.87
CA CYS A 443 -3.60 8.20 14.72
C CYS A 443 -3.87 9.45 13.86
N TRP A 444 -4.64 9.24 12.81
CA TRP A 444 -5.01 10.24 11.83
C TRP A 444 -6.43 10.80 12.05
N GLY A 445 -6.92 11.62 11.12
CA GLY A 445 -8.18 12.34 11.24
C GLY A 445 -9.43 11.52 10.92
N GLU A 446 -10.53 12.24 10.73
CA GLU A 446 -11.81 11.69 10.31
C GLU A 446 -11.93 11.74 8.78
N ASN A 447 -13.00 11.16 8.25
CA ASN A 447 -13.28 11.23 6.82
C ASN A 447 -13.55 12.70 6.40
N PRO A 448 -12.80 13.26 5.43
CA PRO A 448 -12.97 14.63 4.98
C PRO A 448 -14.35 14.90 4.39
N VAL A 449 -15.03 13.88 3.88
CA VAL A 449 -16.38 13.98 3.31
C VAL A 449 -17.39 13.87 4.43
N VAL A 450 -18.02 14.99 4.81
CA VAL A 450 -19.07 15.00 5.83
C VAL A 450 -20.37 14.43 5.24
N VAL A 451 -20.76 14.91 4.06
CA VAL A 451 -21.96 14.46 3.34
C VAL A 451 -21.66 14.36 1.84
N ALA A 452 -22.17 13.33 1.19
CA ALA A 452 -22.11 13.18 -0.25
C ALA A 452 -23.48 12.89 -0.87
N LYS A 453 -23.63 13.29 -2.13
CA LYS A 453 -24.84 13.11 -2.94
C LYS A 453 -24.50 12.94 -4.41
N LEU A 454 -25.10 11.95 -5.06
CA LEU A 454 -24.99 11.76 -6.52
C LEU A 454 -26.26 12.24 -7.22
N GLN A 455 -26.11 13.11 -8.22
CA GLN A 455 -27.20 13.52 -9.11
C GLN A 455 -26.93 13.06 -10.54
N LEU A 456 -27.95 12.51 -11.18
CA LEU A 456 -27.94 12.10 -12.58
C LEU A 456 -29.03 12.89 -13.32
N ASN A 457 -28.64 13.66 -14.35
CA ASN A 457 -29.51 14.54 -15.12
C ASN A 457 -30.35 15.50 -14.26
N GLY A 458 -29.77 16.00 -13.16
CA GLY A 458 -30.41 16.92 -12.23
C GLY A 458 -31.36 16.27 -11.21
N GLN A 459 -31.52 14.94 -11.24
CA GLN A 459 -32.29 14.20 -10.23
C GLN A 459 -31.37 13.47 -9.26
N ASP A 460 -31.79 13.43 -7.99
CA ASP A 460 -31.06 12.77 -6.92
C ASP A 460 -31.13 11.25 -7.09
N ARG A 461 -29.97 10.61 -7.27
CA ARG A 461 -29.90 9.13 -7.30
C ARG A 461 -30.12 8.54 -5.91
N PHE A 462 -29.68 9.25 -4.88
CA PHE A 462 -29.95 8.96 -3.48
C PHE A 462 -30.03 10.26 -2.68
N SER A 463 -30.76 10.24 -1.57
CA SER A 463 -30.77 11.35 -0.60
C SER A 463 -29.38 11.54 0.00
N GLU A 464 -29.02 12.76 0.35
CA GLU A 464 -27.76 13.08 1.06
C GLU A 464 -27.51 12.11 2.22
N ARG A 465 -26.27 11.60 2.27
CA ARG A 465 -25.80 10.65 3.29
C ARG A 465 -24.43 11.06 3.80
N GLU A 466 -24.17 10.71 5.05
CA GLU A 466 -22.89 10.96 5.70
C GLU A 466 -21.74 10.22 5.02
N GLY A 467 -20.52 10.75 5.07
CA GLY A 467 -19.33 10.09 4.51
C GLY A 467 -19.10 8.70 5.08
N THR A 468 -19.36 8.50 6.38
CA THR A 468 -19.28 7.21 7.08
C THR A 468 -20.12 6.11 6.42
N TYR A 469 -21.21 6.46 5.73
CA TYR A 469 -22.00 5.50 4.95
C TYR A 469 -21.20 4.93 3.76
N PHE A 470 -20.43 5.77 3.07
CA PHE A 470 -19.63 5.38 1.91
C PHE A 470 -18.29 4.74 2.29
N ASP A 471 -17.79 5.04 3.49
CA ASP A 471 -16.56 4.49 4.05
C ASP A 471 -16.77 3.12 4.72
N LEU A 472 -17.84 2.96 5.51
CA LEU A 472 -18.07 1.75 6.30
C LEU A 472 -19.16 0.84 5.72
N VAL A 473 -20.34 1.39 5.42
CA VAL A 473 -21.51 0.57 5.08
C VAL A 473 -21.41 0.00 3.67
N GLN A 474 -20.98 0.81 2.70
CA GLN A 474 -20.82 0.37 1.31
C GLN A 474 -19.75 -0.71 1.16
N PRO A 475 -18.52 -0.55 1.70
CA PRO A 475 -17.53 -1.62 1.70
C PRO A 475 -17.97 -2.86 2.46
N PHE A 476 -18.61 -2.73 3.63
CA PHE A 476 -19.15 -3.89 4.35
C PHE A 476 -20.17 -4.71 3.53
N GLN A 477 -20.94 -4.07 2.65
CA GLN A 477 -21.95 -4.74 1.82
C GLN A 477 -21.37 -5.38 0.56
N HIS A 478 -20.33 -4.80 -0.04
CA HIS A 478 -19.93 -5.09 -1.41
C HIS A 478 -18.47 -5.53 -1.57
N HIS A 479 -17.61 -5.28 -0.58
CA HIS A 479 -16.18 -5.58 -0.62
C HIS A 479 -15.75 -6.59 0.44
N THR A 480 -14.57 -7.17 0.24
CA THR A 480 -13.97 -8.13 1.16
C THR A 480 -13.60 -7.50 2.50
N ARG A 481 -13.19 -6.22 2.50
CA ARG A 481 -12.73 -5.49 3.68
C ARG A 481 -13.24 -4.04 3.67
N ALA A 482 -13.42 -3.47 4.86
CA ALA A 482 -13.55 -2.01 5.01
C ALA A 482 -12.17 -1.35 4.84
N PRO A 483 -12.06 -0.30 4.02
CA PRO A 483 -10.81 0.42 3.85
C PRO A 483 -10.49 1.23 5.10
N ASP A 484 -9.29 1.80 5.10
CA ASP A 484 -8.94 2.82 6.08
C ASP A 484 -9.71 4.14 5.80
N THR A 485 -10.02 4.90 6.85
CA THR A 485 -10.86 6.11 6.83
C THR A 485 -10.50 7.09 5.70
N GLY A 486 -11.52 7.62 5.02
CA GLY A 486 -11.37 8.63 3.95
C GLY A 486 -11.50 8.06 2.53
N ILE A 487 -11.49 6.74 2.38
CA ILE A 487 -11.81 6.04 1.12
C ILE A 487 -13.32 5.82 1.05
N ASN A 488 -13.98 6.52 0.13
CA ASN A 488 -15.42 6.46 -0.03
C ASN A 488 -15.81 5.64 -1.25
N VAL A 489 -16.76 4.72 -1.08
CA VAL A 489 -17.22 3.81 -2.13
C VAL A 489 -18.73 3.93 -2.33
N TYR A 490 -19.17 3.88 -3.58
CA TYR A 490 -20.57 3.67 -3.93
C TYR A 490 -20.69 2.67 -5.07
N SER A 491 -21.29 1.50 -4.79
CA SER A 491 -21.44 0.44 -5.78
C SER A 491 -22.80 0.49 -6.48
N PHE A 492 -22.80 0.34 -7.81
CA PHE A 492 -23.98 0.05 -8.62
C PHE A 492 -24.18 -1.47 -8.82
N ALA A 493 -23.15 -2.26 -8.47
CA ALA A 493 -23.13 -3.71 -8.59
C ALA A 493 -23.49 -4.36 -7.24
N LEU A 494 -24.06 -5.57 -7.27
CA LEU A 494 -24.24 -6.35 -6.04
C LEU A 494 -22.91 -6.88 -5.51
N ARG A 495 -22.01 -7.27 -6.43
CA ARG A 495 -20.67 -7.82 -6.17
C ARG A 495 -19.68 -7.22 -7.18
N PRO A 496 -19.06 -6.08 -6.85
CA PRO A 496 -18.13 -5.39 -7.76
C PRO A 496 -16.79 -6.11 -7.97
N GLU A 497 -16.37 -6.95 -7.02
CA GLU A 497 -15.11 -7.70 -7.08
C GLU A 497 -15.16 -8.93 -8.00
N GLU A 498 -16.35 -9.50 -8.18
CA GLU A 498 -16.54 -10.65 -9.07
C GLU A 498 -16.45 -10.22 -10.53
N HIS A 499 -15.82 -11.05 -11.37
CA HIS A 499 -15.78 -10.82 -12.81
C HIS A 499 -17.18 -10.86 -13.45
N GLN A 500 -18.06 -11.71 -12.93
CA GLN A 500 -19.43 -11.83 -13.39
C GLN A 500 -20.22 -10.54 -13.09
N PRO A 501 -20.73 -9.84 -14.12
CA PRO A 501 -21.48 -8.61 -13.90
C PRO A 501 -22.74 -8.83 -13.05
N SER A 502 -22.91 -7.96 -12.05
CA SER A 502 -23.99 -8.04 -11.07
C SER A 502 -24.73 -6.70 -10.85
N GLY A 503 -24.50 -5.73 -11.75
CA GLY A 503 -25.15 -4.42 -11.77
C GLY A 503 -24.20 -3.35 -12.32
N THR A 504 -24.72 -2.38 -13.08
CA THR A 504 -23.92 -1.31 -13.70
C THR A 504 -24.76 -0.06 -13.92
N CYS A 505 -24.13 1.12 -13.92
CA CYS A 505 -24.72 2.37 -14.39
C CYS A 505 -24.01 2.83 -15.68
N ASN A 506 -24.76 3.03 -16.77
CA ASN A 506 -24.19 3.42 -18.06
C ASN A 506 -24.03 4.95 -18.15
N PHE A 507 -22.80 5.43 -17.92
CA PHE A 507 -22.49 6.86 -17.97
C PHE A 507 -22.46 7.43 -19.39
N SER A 508 -22.25 6.62 -20.44
CA SER A 508 -22.37 7.07 -21.84
C SER A 508 -23.79 7.50 -22.24
N ARG A 509 -24.80 7.21 -21.40
CA ARG A 509 -26.21 7.59 -21.62
C ARG A 509 -26.67 8.70 -20.68
N ILE A 510 -25.80 9.19 -19.80
CA ILE A 510 -26.11 10.21 -18.82
C ILE A 510 -25.43 11.50 -19.28
N ASP A 511 -26.21 12.53 -19.58
CA ASP A 511 -25.70 13.80 -20.10
C ASP A 511 -24.97 14.60 -19.01
N ASN A 512 -25.48 14.54 -17.77
CA ASN A 512 -24.89 15.26 -16.65
C ASN A 512 -24.91 14.42 -15.36
N ALA A 513 -23.76 13.93 -14.96
CA ALA A 513 -23.55 13.31 -13.66
C ALA A 513 -22.75 14.26 -12.76
N THR A 514 -23.27 14.57 -11.58
CA THR A 514 -22.58 15.44 -10.61
C THR A 514 -22.53 14.80 -9.24
N LEU A 515 -21.33 14.72 -8.67
CA LEU A 515 -21.07 14.35 -7.29
C LEU A 515 -20.99 15.63 -6.45
N GLN A 516 -21.94 15.79 -5.53
CA GLN A 516 -21.95 16.92 -4.60
C GLN A 516 -21.35 16.47 -3.27
N LEU A 517 -20.33 17.18 -2.83
CA LEU A 517 -19.60 16.89 -1.60
C LEU A 517 -19.69 18.08 -0.66
N VAL A 518 -19.93 17.79 0.61
CA VAL A 518 -19.72 18.71 1.72
C VAL A 518 -18.51 18.21 2.51
N LEU A 519 -17.45 19.01 2.51
CA LEU A 519 -16.16 18.70 3.12
C LEU A 519 -16.06 19.27 4.53
N SER A 520 -15.24 18.63 5.36
CA SER A 520 -14.97 19.07 6.73
C SER A 520 -14.22 20.40 6.73
N ASN A 521 -14.42 21.20 7.77
CA ASN A 521 -13.72 22.48 7.90
C ASN A 521 -12.20 22.28 8.02
N ALA A 522 -11.75 21.21 8.68
CA ALA A 522 -10.31 20.89 8.79
C ALA A 522 -9.66 20.69 7.41
N THR A 523 -10.42 20.22 6.41
CA THR A 523 -9.91 19.96 5.06
C THR A 523 -9.73 21.22 4.21
N VAL A 524 -10.62 22.22 4.33
CA VAL A 524 -10.70 23.36 3.37
C VAL A 524 -10.91 24.74 4.04
N GLN A 525 -10.47 24.93 5.28
CA GLN A 525 -10.60 26.23 5.96
C GLN A 525 -9.60 27.28 5.47
N GLY A 526 -10.11 28.47 5.12
CA GLY A 526 -9.28 29.65 4.84
C GLY A 526 -8.50 29.53 3.53
N VAL A 527 -7.19 29.26 3.63
CA VAL A 527 -6.28 29.08 2.49
C VAL A 527 -5.97 27.60 2.25
N ALA A 528 -6.44 26.70 3.12
CA ALA A 528 -6.25 25.27 2.95
C ALA A 528 -7.04 24.76 1.73
N THR A 529 -6.37 23.95 0.92
CA THR A 529 -6.95 23.32 -0.27
C THR A 529 -6.79 21.81 -0.18
N ALA A 530 -7.65 21.10 -0.90
CA ALA A 530 -7.60 19.66 -1.05
C ALA A 530 -7.82 19.26 -2.50
N LYS A 531 -7.49 18.01 -2.82
CA LYS A 531 -7.73 17.41 -4.13
C LYS A 531 -8.72 16.27 -4.00
N VAL A 532 -9.74 16.29 -4.84
CA VAL A 532 -10.69 15.20 -4.96
C VAL A 532 -10.28 14.32 -6.14
N ARG A 533 -10.16 13.03 -5.89
CA ARG A 533 -9.90 12.02 -6.91
C ARG A 533 -11.11 11.11 -7.01
N VAL A 534 -11.69 10.98 -8.20
CA VAL A 534 -12.81 10.08 -8.45
C VAL A 534 -12.39 9.03 -9.47
N TYR A 535 -12.46 7.78 -9.05
CA TYR A 535 -12.20 6.60 -9.84
C TYR A 535 -13.51 5.89 -10.17
N ALA A 536 -13.60 5.32 -11.36
CA ALA A 536 -14.70 4.46 -11.74
C ALA A 536 -14.17 3.22 -12.46
N VAL A 537 -14.68 2.05 -12.10
CA VAL A 537 -14.36 0.80 -12.78
C VAL A 537 -15.48 0.51 -13.77
N ASN A 538 -15.15 0.47 -15.06
CA ASN A 538 -16.13 0.21 -16.12
C ASN A 538 -15.86 -1.08 -16.87
N TYR A 539 -16.90 -1.61 -17.49
CA TYR A 539 -16.78 -2.72 -18.43
C TYR A 539 -16.52 -2.24 -19.85
N ASN A 540 -15.76 -3.03 -20.58
CA ASN A 540 -15.59 -2.93 -22.03
C ASN A 540 -15.33 -4.32 -22.62
N VAL A 541 -15.36 -4.44 -23.95
CA VAL A 541 -15.11 -5.72 -24.64
C VAL A 541 -13.82 -5.63 -25.42
N LEU A 542 -12.86 -6.49 -25.09
CA LEU A 542 -11.63 -6.69 -25.86
C LEU A 542 -11.88 -7.80 -26.88
N ARG A 543 -11.76 -7.47 -28.17
CA ARG A 543 -11.90 -8.42 -29.28
C ARG A 543 -10.53 -8.78 -29.82
N ILE A 544 -10.27 -10.07 -29.98
CA ILE A 544 -9.04 -10.58 -30.59
C ILE A 544 -9.43 -11.48 -31.76
N MET A 545 -9.11 -11.02 -32.97
CA MET A 545 -9.45 -11.70 -34.22
C MET A 545 -8.32 -11.54 -35.23
N SER A 546 -8.01 -12.61 -35.98
CA SER A 546 -7.05 -12.58 -37.08
C SER A 546 -5.67 -12.01 -36.72
N GLY A 547 -5.16 -12.31 -35.51
CA GLY A 547 -3.85 -11.87 -35.07
C GLY A 547 -3.80 -10.45 -34.47
N MET A 548 -4.93 -9.75 -34.37
CA MET A 548 -5.02 -8.37 -33.88
C MET A 548 -6.03 -8.27 -32.75
N GLY A 549 -5.73 -7.43 -31.76
CA GLY A 549 -6.59 -7.14 -30.62
C GLY A 549 -6.93 -5.66 -30.51
N GLY A 550 -8.17 -5.35 -30.11
CA GLY A 550 -8.62 -3.97 -29.89
C GLY A 550 -9.92 -3.90 -29.08
N LEU A 551 -10.18 -2.71 -28.53
CA LEU A 551 -11.42 -2.43 -27.79
C LEU A 551 -12.61 -2.29 -28.73
N ALA A 552 -13.76 -2.84 -28.33
CA ALA A 552 -15.00 -2.72 -29.09
C ALA A 552 -15.63 -1.32 -28.99
N TYR A 553 -15.44 -0.63 -27.87
CA TYR A 553 -15.99 0.70 -27.59
C TYR A 553 -14.87 1.66 -27.17
N SER A 554 -14.85 2.86 -27.76
CA SER A 554 -13.84 3.90 -27.52
C SER A 554 -14.34 5.07 -26.67
N ASN A 555 -15.66 5.24 -26.54
CA ASN A 555 -16.32 6.41 -25.96
C ASN A 555 -17.44 6.03 -24.99
#